data_AF-A0A0N4TE12-F1
#
_entry.id   AF-A0A0N4TE12-F1
#
_cell.length_a   1.000
_cell.length_b   1.000
_cell.length_c   1.000
_cell.angle_alpha   90.00
_cell.angle_beta   90.00
_cell.angle_gamma   90.00
#
_symmetry.space_group_name_H-M   'P 1'
#
loop_
_entity.id
_entity.type
_entity.pdbx_description
1 polymer ?
#
loop_
_entity_poly.entity_id
_entity_poly.type
_entity_poly.pdbx_seq_one_letter_code
_entity_poly.pdbx_strand_id
1 'polypeptide(L)'
;MRVLFYIKKLSIFEIAQDCNESDSENFSGLAFYSGTSNATGFAQKVLCSSREEDNYTSHTNELFVKFKIPSKLAKPDGKKRIMTGKVLFIPANTGDECGAVVEMGWNETIQLHSPNYPNLYPKSIECIWLIKAPSGYLIRFNLTHYTALSYHPQRPDMKTWRSNFATNVTCQNAQSVLEGSVTFYNGNNTNVEILERFCHNLKQPKIVISTTEQ
;
A
#
# COMPACT_ATOMS: atom_id res chain seq x y z
N MET A 1 -12.66 -2.35 -1.66
CA MET A 1 -12.75 -2.14 -3.12
C MET A 1 -11.36 -1.80 -3.64
N ARG A 2 -11.04 -2.24 -4.85
CA ARG A 2 -9.75 -2.04 -5.51
C ARG A 2 -9.95 -1.66 -6.96
N VAL A 3 -8.89 -1.13 -7.56
CA VAL A 3 -8.84 -0.73 -8.95
C VAL A 3 -7.97 -1.72 -9.71
N LEU A 4 -8.59 -2.48 -10.61
CA LEU A 4 -7.91 -3.32 -11.57
C LEU A 4 -7.64 -2.50 -12.84
N PHE A 5 -6.36 -2.25 -13.11
CA PHE A 5 -5.88 -1.63 -14.34
C PHE A 5 -5.44 -2.73 -15.30
N TYR A 6 -6.24 -2.98 -16.33
CA TYR A 6 -5.94 -3.97 -17.34
C TYR A 6 -5.36 -3.32 -18.60
N ILE A 7 -4.16 -3.75 -18.96
CA ILE A 7 -3.41 -3.33 -20.14
C ILE A 7 -3.66 -4.35 -21.23
N LYS A 8 -4.52 -4.01 -22.19
CA LYS A 8 -4.67 -4.82 -23.40
C LYS A 8 -3.38 -4.80 -24.22
N LYS A 9 -2.82 -3.60 -24.39
CA LYS A 9 -1.58 -3.39 -25.12
C LYS A 9 -0.87 -2.14 -24.62
N LEU A 10 0.44 -2.24 -24.41
CA LEU A 10 1.40 -1.15 -24.23
C LEU A 10 2.56 -1.41 -25.17
N SER A 11 2.81 -0.54 -26.14
CA SER A 11 3.83 -0.73 -27.16
C SER A 11 4.89 0.37 -27.11
N ILE A 12 6.03 0.00 -26.53
CA ILE A 12 7.18 0.87 -26.29
C ILE A 12 8.48 0.10 -26.54
N PHE A 13 9.54 0.79 -26.94
CA PHE A 13 10.90 0.25 -26.87
C PHE A 13 11.28 0.03 -25.40
N GLU A 14 12.17 -0.94 -25.17
CA GLU A 14 12.68 -1.20 -23.83
C GLU A 14 13.45 0.02 -23.31
N ILE A 15 13.10 0.42 -22.10
CA ILE A 15 13.65 1.59 -21.41
C ILE A 15 14.64 1.09 -20.36
N ALA A 16 15.93 1.08 -20.69
CA ALA A 16 16.98 0.61 -19.79
C ALA A 16 17.47 1.68 -18.79
N GLN A 17 17.39 2.96 -19.18
CA GLN A 17 17.78 4.12 -18.34
C GLN A 17 16.53 4.94 -18.01
N ASP A 18 16.52 5.60 -16.85
CA ASP A 18 15.42 6.47 -16.39
C ASP A 18 14.07 5.79 -16.14
N CYS A 19 14.01 4.44 -16.16
CA CYS A 19 12.80 3.73 -15.72
C CYS A 19 12.76 3.53 -14.19
N ASN A 20 13.83 3.89 -13.49
CA ASN A 20 13.86 3.84 -12.04
C ASN A 20 13.35 5.18 -11.48
N GLU A 21 12.37 5.15 -10.59
CA GLU A 21 11.61 6.33 -10.17
C GLU A 21 12.37 7.25 -9.20
N SER A 22 13.62 6.94 -8.87
CA SER A 22 14.46 7.77 -8.00
C SER A 22 14.65 9.20 -8.52
N ASP A 23 14.55 9.41 -9.83
CA ASP A 23 14.62 10.72 -10.48
C ASP A 23 13.27 11.11 -11.13
N SER A 24 12.42 11.78 -10.34
CA SER A 24 11.05 12.14 -10.73
C SER A 24 10.95 12.99 -12.01
N GLU A 25 12.00 13.74 -12.35
CA GLU A 25 12.09 14.61 -13.52
C GLU A 25 12.43 13.85 -14.80
N ASN A 26 13.22 12.77 -14.75
CA ASN A 26 13.66 12.02 -15.92
C ASN A 26 12.87 10.73 -16.16
N PHE A 27 12.03 10.33 -15.21
CA PHE A 27 11.22 9.11 -15.28
C PHE A 27 10.60 8.88 -16.67
N SER A 28 10.90 7.70 -17.22
CA SER A 28 10.39 7.20 -18.49
C SER A 28 9.79 5.81 -18.31
N GLY A 29 8.46 5.71 -18.40
CA GLY A 29 7.73 4.45 -18.25
C GLY A 29 6.26 4.64 -17.89
N LEU A 30 5.64 3.53 -17.47
CA LEU A 30 4.31 3.50 -16.87
C LEU A 30 4.42 3.04 -15.41
N ALA A 31 4.13 3.93 -14.47
CA ALA A 31 4.22 3.69 -13.04
C ALA A 31 2.84 3.75 -12.36
N PHE A 32 2.64 2.87 -11.39
CA PHE A 32 1.42 2.75 -10.59
C PHE A 32 1.72 3.12 -9.14
N TYR A 33 0.87 3.95 -8.54
CA TYR A 33 1.02 4.45 -7.17
C TYR A 33 -0.26 4.20 -6.39
N SER A 34 -0.11 3.90 -5.11
CA SER A 34 -1.23 3.84 -4.16
C SER A 34 -1.76 5.27 -3.91
N GLY A 35 -3.07 5.44 -3.92
CA GLY A 35 -3.72 6.72 -3.58
C GLY A 35 -4.02 7.63 -4.76
N THR A 36 -4.28 8.92 -4.48
CA THR A 36 -4.70 9.92 -5.47
C THR A 36 -3.56 10.67 -6.17
N SER A 37 -2.31 10.50 -5.73
CA SER A 37 -1.15 11.22 -6.30
C SER A 37 0.13 10.39 -6.23
N ASN A 38 1.19 10.87 -6.89
CA ASN A 38 2.55 10.34 -6.74
C ASN A 38 3.32 11.03 -5.59
N ALA A 39 2.65 11.75 -4.67
CA ALA A 39 3.31 12.49 -3.60
C ALA A 39 4.10 11.59 -2.65
N THR A 40 3.75 10.31 -2.58
CA THR A 40 4.50 9.32 -1.81
C THR A 40 5.88 9.00 -2.41
N GLY A 41 6.08 9.28 -3.70
CA GLY A 41 7.36 9.12 -4.40
C GLY A 41 7.84 7.67 -4.60
N PHE A 42 6.96 6.68 -4.34
CA PHE A 42 7.28 5.26 -4.52
C PHE A 42 6.21 4.55 -5.33
N ALA A 43 6.53 4.24 -6.58
CA ALA A 43 5.71 3.41 -7.45
C ALA A 43 5.66 1.96 -6.95
N GLN A 44 4.45 1.41 -6.88
CA GLN A 44 4.18 0.02 -6.52
C GLN A 44 4.54 -0.97 -7.64
N LYS A 45 4.39 -0.53 -8.90
CA LYS A 45 4.80 -1.28 -10.09
C LYS A 45 5.25 -0.28 -11.15
N VAL A 46 6.33 -0.60 -11.85
CA VAL A 46 6.83 0.17 -12.99
C VAL A 46 6.97 -0.76 -14.19
N LEU A 47 6.49 -0.31 -15.34
CA LEU A 47 6.59 -1.00 -16.62
C LEU A 47 7.49 -0.20 -17.56
N CYS A 48 8.62 -0.82 -17.93
CA CYS A 48 9.70 -0.24 -18.73
C CYS A 48 9.77 -0.80 -20.16
N SER A 49 8.90 -1.73 -20.51
CA SER A 49 8.91 -2.39 -21.81
C SER A 49 7.49 -2.71 -22.28
N SER A 50 7.37 -3.15 -23.53
CA SER A 50 6.07 -3.52 -24.09
C SER A 50 5.37 -4.59 -23.24
N ARG A 51 4.05 -4.49 -23.14
CA ARG A 51 3.18 -5.44 -22.45
C ARG A 51 1.95 -5.71 -23.30
N GLU A 52 1.53 -6.96 -23.34
CA GLU A 52 0.27 -7.39 -23.94
C GLU A 52 -0.46 -8.24 -22.90
N GLU A 53 -1.76 -7.99 -22.71
CA GLU A 53 -2.59 -8.73 -21.77
C GLU A 53 -2.03 -8.74 -20.32
N ASP A 54 -1.52 -7.60 -19.83
CA ASP A 54 -0.99 -7.45 -18.46
C ASP A 54 -2.01 -6.77 -17.55
N ASN A 55 -1.90 -6.97 -16.25
CA ASN A 55 -2.75 -6.33 -15.27
C ASN A 55 -1.97 -5.79 -14.07
N TYR A 56 -2.59 -4.84 -13.39
CA TYR A 56 -2.16 -4.36 -12.10
C TYR A 56 -3.39 -4.13 -11.23
N THR A 57 -3.39 -4.67 -10.02
CA THR A 57 -4.46 -4.46 -9.05
C THR A 57 -3.93 -3.56 -7.95
N SER A 58 -4.61 -2.44 -7.70
CA SER A 58 -4.26 -1.53 -6.60
C SER A 58 -4.58 -2.14 -5.24
N HIS A 59 -3.88 -1.66 -4.22
CA HIS A 59 -4.09 -2.05 -2.82
C HIS A 59 -5.24 -1.30 -2.16
N THR A 60 -5.52 -0.08 -2.63
CA THR A 60 -6.62 0.77 -2.14
C THR A 60 -7.68 0.95 -3.22
N ASN A 61 -8.77 1.65 -2.91
CA ASN A 61 -9.79 2.06 -3.86
C ASN A 61 -9.35 3.23 -4.76
N GLU A 62 -8.11 3.70 -4.62
CA GLU A 62 -7.54 4.83 -5.35
C GLU A 62 -6.25 4.38 -6.06
N LEU A 63 -6.11 4.78 -7.31
CA LEU A 63 -4.96 4.42 -8.12
C LEU A 63 -4.48 5.63 -8.91
N PHE A 64 -3.26 6.06 -8.65
CA PHE A 64 -2.60 7.08 -9.45
C PHE A 64 -1.65 6.42 -10.46
N VAL A 65 -1.77 6.79 -11.73
CA VAL A 65 -1.01 6.19 -12.83
C VAL A 65 -0.20 7.29 -13.53
N LYS A 66 1.12 7.18 -13.49
CA LYS A 66 2.03 8.10 -14.19
C LYS A 66 2.52 7.44 -15.48
N PHE A 67 2.15 8.02 -16.61
CA PHE A 67 2.66 7.62 -17.92
C PHE A 67 3.49 8.76 -18.51
N LYS A 68 4.79 8.54 -18.69
CA LYS A 68 5.70 9.53 -19.27
C LYS A 68 6.72 8.80 -20.11
N ILE A 69 6.70 8.98 -21.43
CA ILE A 69 7.63 8.30 -22.35
C ILE A 69 8.03 9.26 -23.47
N PRO A 70 9.34 9.39 -23.79
CA PRO A 70 9.79 10.16 -24.95
C PRO A 70 9.23 9.60 -26.26
N SER A 71 8.84 10.47 -27.21
CA SER A 71 8.25 10.06 -28.49
C SER A 71 9.11 9.06 -29.29
N LYS A 72 10.45 9.14 -29.16
CA LYS A 72 11.39 8.21 -29.80
C LYS A 72 11.28 6.76 -29.31
N LEU A 73 10.75 6.54 -28.11
CA LEU A 73 10.58 5.21 -27.50
C LEU A 73 9.16 4.66 -27.67
N ALA A 74 8.23 5.45 -28.19
CA ALA A 74 6.86 5.04 -28.43
C ALA A 74 6.73 4.24 -29.74
N LYS A 75 5.95 3.16 -29.73
CA LYS A 75 5.60 2.36 -30.93
C LYS A 75 4.11 2.49 -31.22
N PRO A 76 3.66 3.60 -31.84
CA PRO A 76 2.25 3.82 -32.14
C PRO A 76 1.71 2.80 -33.16
N ASP A 77 0.47 2.35 -32.95
CA ASP A 77 -0.27 1.59 -33.95
C ASP A 77 -0.74 2.47 -35.13
N GLY A 78 -1.41 1.87 -36.12
CA GLY A 78 -1.96 2.61 -37.27
C GLY A 78 -2.97 3.71 -36.92
N LYS A 79 -3.46 3.75 -35.66
CA LYS A 79 -4.33 4.81 -35.11
C LYS A 79 -3.58 5.74 -34.15
N LYS A 80 -2.24 5.70 -34.14
CA LYS A 80 -1.36 6.47 -33.25
C LYS A 80 -1.53 6.16 -31.75
N ARG A 81 -2.09 4.99 -31.40
CA ARG A 81 -2.24 4.55 -30.02
C ARG A 81 -1.03 3.73 -29.60
N ILE A 82 -0.50 4.06 -28.43
CA ILE A 82 0.65 3.37 -27.83
C ILE A 82 0.23 2.50 -26.64
N MET A 83 -0.94 2.79 -26.06
CA MET A 83 -1.52 2.04 -24.95
C MET A 83 -3.03 1.91 -25.13
N THR A 84 -3.57 0.74 -24.81
CA THR A 84 -5.01 0.47 -24.74
C THR A 84 -5.29 -0.45 -23.56
N GLY A 85 -6.43 -0.26 -22.91
CA GLY A 85 -6.76 -0.98 -21.69
C GLY A 85 -8.13 -0.58 -21.16
N LYS A 86 -8.47 -1.11 -19.98
CA LYS A 86 -9.68 -0.75 -19.23
C LYS A 86 -9.36 -0.73 -17.74
N VAL A 87 -10.16 0.03 -17.00
CA VAL A 87 -10.08 0.11 -15.54
C VAL A 87 -11.39 -0.43 -14.98
N LEU A 88 -11.30 -1.27 -13.95
CA LEU A 88 -12.43 -1.93 -13.32
C LEU A 88 -12.32 -1.79 -11.81
N PHE A 89 -13.45 -1.59 -11.14
CA PHE A 89 -13.53 -1.70 -9.69
C PHE A 89 -13.84 -3.14 -9.31
N ILE A 90 -13.00 -3.74 -8.47
CA ILE A 90 -13.15 -5.12 -8.00
C ILE A 90 -13.20 -5.17 -6.46
N PRO A 91 -13.90 -6.15 -5.86
CA PRO A 91 -13.85 -6.35 -4.41
C PRO A 91 -12.45 -6.77 -3.95
N ALA A 92 -12.13 -6.48 -2.68
CA ALA A 92 -10.93 -6.97 -2.02
C ALA A 92 -11.31 -8.24 -1.24
N ASN A 93 -10.64 -9.35 -1.51
CA ASN A 93 -10.95 -10.66 -0.95
C ASN A 93 -9.94 -11.05 0.13
N THR A 94 -10.36 -11.92 1.06
CA THR A 94 -9.52 -12.44 2.15
C THR A 94 -8.26 -13.18 1.69
N GLY A 95 -8.27 -13.74 0.47
CA GLY A 95 -7.12 -14.42 -0.13
C GLY A 95 -6.12 -13.50 -0.83
N ASP A 96 -6.38 -12.19 -0.86
CA ASP A 96 -5.50 -11.25 -1.50
C ASP A 96 -4.37 -10.78 -0.57
N GLU A 97 -3.25 -10.37 -1.13
CA GLU A 97 -2.04 -10.04 -0.36
C GLU A 97 -2.16 -8.79 0.54
N CYS A 98 -3.06 -7.84 0.22
CA CYS A 98 -3.12 -6.53 0.88
C CYS A 98 -4.55 -6.02 1.10
N GLY A 99 -5.05 -6.12 2.33
CA GLY A 99 -6.34 -5.58 2.74
C GLY A 99 -7.56 -6.37 2.23
N ALA A 100 -8.59 -6.49 3.07
CA ALA A 100 -9.82 -7.20 2.75
C ALA A 100 -10.93 -6.83 3.74
N VAL A 101 -12.18 -7.12 3.40
CA VAL A 101 -13.22 -7.28 4.42
C VAL A 101 -13.20 -8.74 4.84
N VAL A 102 -12.85 -8.98 6.10
CA VAL A 102 -12.73 -10.32 6.69
C VAL A 102 -13.96 -10.56 7.54
N GLU A 103 -14.88 -11.39 7.08
CA GLU A 103 -16.05 -11.81 7.86
C GLU A 103 -15.74 -13.14 8.54
N MET A 104 -15.68 -13.14 9.86
CA MET A 104 -15.29 -14.29 10.67
C MET A 104 -16.52 -15.14 11.02
N GLY A 105 -16.36 -16.45 10.92
CA GLY A 105 -17.27 -17.44 11.48
C GLY A 105 -17.10 -17.65 12.98
N TRP A 106 -18.05 -18.37 13.57
CA TRP A 106 -18.03 -18.77 14.96
C TRP A 106 -16.81 -19.66 15.25
N ASN A 107 -15.98 -19.27 16.23
CA ASN A 107 -14.73 -19.95 16.59
C ASN A 107 -13.72 -20.09 15.43
N GLU A 108 -13.83 -19.25 14.39
CA GLU A 108 -12.86 -19.24 13.30
C GLU A 108 -11.60 -18.47 13.70
N THR A 109 -10.45 -18.93 13.22
CA THR A 109 -9.18 -18.20 13.32
C THR A 109 -8.63 -17.98 11.92
N ILE A 110 -8.34 -16.73 11.58
CA ILE A 110 -7.80 -16.33 10.28
C ILE A 110 -6.39 -15.79 10.49
N GLN A 111 -5.44 -16.27 9.68
CA GLN A 111 -4.08 -15.76 9.67
C GLN A 111 -3.98 -14.65 8.63
N LEU A 112 -3.41 -13.51 9.04
CA LEU A 112 -3.14 -12.38 8.16
C LEU A 112 -1.63 -12.16 8.08
N HIS A 113 -1.15 -11.92 6.87
CA HIS A 113 0.25 -11.63 6.60
C HIS A 113 0.39 -10.29 5.89
N SER A 114 1.57 -9.69 6.02
CA SER A 114 1.93 -8.54 5.19
C SER A 114 2.05 -8.98 3.72
N PRO A 115 1.81 -8.08 2.76
CA PRO A 115 2.02 -8.36 1.36
C PRO A 115 3.43 -8.88 1.09
N ASN A 116 3.58 -9.77 0.10
CA ASN A 116 4.85 -10.40 -0.28
C ASN A 116 5.50 -11.30 0.80
N TYR A 117 4.85 -11.53 1.96
CA TYR A 117 5.36 -12.47 2.97
C TYR A 117 5.62 -13.86 2.35
N PRO A 118 6.77 -14.52 2.62
CA PRO A 118 7.75 -14.24 3.69
C PRO A 118 8.81 -13.19 3.36
N ASN A 119 8.78 -12.58 2.17
CA ASN A 119 9.69 -11.51 1.80
C ASN A 119 9.25 -10.16 2.42
N LEU A 120 10.11 -9.14 2.28
CA LEU A 120 9.81 -7.78 2.75
C LEU A 120 8.61 -7.20 2.01
N TYR A 121 7.72 -6.55 2.75
CA TYR A 121 6.59 -5.84 2.16
C TYR A 121 7.07 -4.63 1.33
N PRO A 122 6.34 -4.24 0.27
CA PRO A 122 6.69 -3.08 -0.55
C PRO A 122 6.72 -1.77 0.24
N LYS A 123 7.55 -0.82 -0.20
CA LYS A 123 7.52 0.55 0.34
C LYS A 123 6.22 1.26 -0.06
N SER A 124 5.78 2.22 0.76
CA SER A 124 4.61 3.07 0.46
C SER A 124 3.32 2.28 0.17
N ILE A 125 3.17 1.14 0.85
CA ILE A 125 1.97 0.33 0.80
C ILE A 125 1.05 0.68 1.95
N GLU A 126 -0.24 0.81 1.65
CA GLU A 126 -1.30 1.00 2.63
C GLU A 126 -2.31 -0.14 2.47
N CYS A 127 -2.33 -1.05 3.45
CA CYS A 127 -3.28 -2.15 3.50
C CYS A 127 -4.28 -1.91 4.62
N ILE A 128 -5.56 -2.03 4.30
CA ILE A 128 -6.66 -1.89 5.26
C ILE A 128 -7.42 -3.21 5.32
N TRP A 129 -7.43 -3.83 6.49
CA TRP A 129 -8.27 -4.99 6.79
C TRP A 129 -9.40 -4.57 7.71
N LEU A 130 -10.64 -4.74 7.25
CA LEU A 130 -11.84 -4.56 8.07
C LEU A 130 -12.28 -5.94 8.56
N ILE A 131 -12.04 -6.23 9.84
CA ILE A 131 -12.40 -7.51 10.45
C ILE A 131 -13.78 -7.39 11.09
N LYS A 132 -14.69 -8.31 10.75
CA LYS A 132 -16.03 -8.41 11.32
C LYS A 132 -16.23 -9.78 11.95
N ALA A 133 -16.37 -9.81 13.26
CA ALA A 133 -16.91 -10.90 14.05
C ALA A 133 -18.46 -10.94 14.03
N PRO A 134 -19.05 -12.09 14.38
CA PRO A 134 -20.47 -12.20 14.67
C PRO A 134 -20.90 -11.28 15.82
N SER A 135 -22.19 -10.95 15.87
CA SER A 135 -22.70 -10.04 16.91
C SER A 135 -22.54 -10.64 18.32
N GLY A 136 -22.18 -9.78 19.27
CA GLY A 136 -21.90 -10.17 20.67
C GLY A 136 -20.53 -10.81 20.90
N TYR A 137 -19.63 -10.76 19.91
CA TYR A 137 -18.25 -11.24 20.05
C TYR A 137 -17.24 -10.09 20.02
N LEU A 138 -16.14 -10.28 20.76
CA LEU A 138 -14.96 -9.43 20.68
C LEU A 138 -13.93 -10.04 19.74
N ILE A 139 -13.21 -9.18 19.03
CA ILE A 139 -12.11 -9.57 18.17
C ILE A 139 -10.82 -9.59 19.01
N ARG A 140 -10.14 -10.73 19.03
CA ARG A 140 -8.82 -10.88 19.63
C ARG A 140 -7.77 -11.07 18.55
N PHE A 141 -6.92 -10.06 18.35
CA PHE A 141 -5.80 -10.12 17.42
C PHE A 141 -4.50 -10.48 18.15
N ASN A 142 -3.81 -11.51 17.68
CA ASN A 142 -2.50 -11.91 18.20
C ASN A 142 -1.40 -11.56 17.18
N LEU A 143 -0.74 -10.42 17.38
CA LEU A 143 0.40 -10.00 16.58
C LEU A 143 1.65 -10.75 17.03
N THR A 144 2.06 -11.76 16.25
CA THR A 144 3.19 -12.62 16.59
C THR A 144 4.53 -12.05 16.15
N HIS A 145 4.58 -11.46 14.95
CA HIS A 145 5.79 -10.92 14.34
C HIS A 145 5.47 -9.60 13.63
N TYR A 146 6.34 -8.60 13.80
CA TYR A 146 6.26 -7.34 13.08
C TYR A 146 7.63 -6.68 12.98
N THR A 147 7.98 -6.24 11.77
CA THR A 147 9.24 -5.54 11.48
C THR A 147 8.91 -4.25 10.73
N ALA A 148 9.39 -3.12 11.24
CA ALA A 148 9.22 -1.83 10.60
C ALA A 148 10.42 -1.54 9.68
N LEU A 149 10.18 -1.35 8.37
CA LEU A 149 11.23 -1.18 7.35
C LEU A 149 12.11 0.07 7.57
N SER A 150 11.59 1.07 8.27
CA SER A 150 12.26 2.35 8.52
C SER A 150 12.61 2.56 10.00
N TYR A 151 12.66 1.48 10.80
CA TYR A 151 13.05 1.56 12.22
C TYR A 151 14.53 1.90 12.37
N HIS A 152 14.82 3.07 12.96
CA HIS A 152 16.17 3.48 13.35
C HIS A 152 16.29 3.50 14.88
N PRO A 153 17.11 2.63 15.51
CA PRO A 153 17.22 2.53 16.96
C PRO A 153 17.80 3.78 17.64
N GLN A 154 18.44 4.68 16.87
CA GLN A 154 18.98 5.96 17.33
C GLN A 154 18.22 7.15 16.72
N ARG A 155 16.94 7.02 16.34
CA ARG A 155 16.09 8.21 16.17
C ARG A 155 15.66 8.64 17.58
N PRO A 156 16.33 9.62 18.24
CA PRO A 156 15.68 10.33 19.32
C PRO A 156 14.41 10.98 18.75
N ASP A 157 13.42 11.24 19.59
CA ASP A 157 12.40 12.23 19.28
C ASP A 157 13.09 13.44 18.64
N MET A 158 12.65 13.72 17.43
CA MET A 158 13.36 14.41 16.36
C MET A 158 14.16 15.67 16.78
N LYS A 159 15.45 15.75 16.42
CA LYS A 159 16.18 17.03 16.25
C LYS A 159 16.42 17.29 14.76
N THR A 160 15.61 18.17 14.17
CA THR A 160 15.71 18.57 12.75
C THR A 160 16.62 19.77 12.56
N TRP A 161 17.49 19.72 11.54
CA TRP A 161 17.94 20.90 10.82
C TRP A 161 17.04 21.08 9.59
N ARG A 162 16.48 22.30 9.46
CA ARG A 162 15.42 22.82 8.56
C ARG A 162 13.99 22.67 9.10
N SER A 163 13.29 23.81 9.13
CA SER A 163 12.32 24.19 10.16
C SER A 163 10.84 24.13 9.74
N ASN A 164 9.99 24.04 10.79
CA ASN A 164 8.63 24.58 10.93
C ASN A 164 7.44 23.86 10.29
N PHE A 165 7.26 22.54 10.45
CA PHE A 165 5.88 21.98 10.44
C PHE A 165 5.59 20.73 11.28
N ALA A 166 6.58 19.99 11.85
CA ALA A 166 6.24 18.77 12.60
C ALA A 166 7.33 18.22 13.54
N THR A 167 7.94 18.99 14.45
CA THR A 167 9.05 18.47 15.29
C THR A 167 8.65 17.48 16.41
N ASN A 168 7.35 17.30 16.67
CA ASN A 168 6.82 16.44 17.75
C ASN A 168 5.88 15.34 17.20
N VAL A 169 6.30 14.64 16.14
CA VAL A 169 5.54 13.48 15.64
C VAL A 169 6.02 12.23 16.37
N THR A 170 5.23 11.78 17.34
CA THR A 170 5.47 10.50 18.03
C THR A 170 4.79 9.36 17.27
N CYS A 171 5.16 8.10 17.58
CA CYS A 171 4.47 6.93 17.03
C CYS A 171 2.95 6.95 17.29
N GLN A 172 2.52 7.62 18.35
CA GLN A 172 1.11 7.75 18.75
C GLN A 172 0.36 8.84 17.98
N ASN A 173 1.05 9.70 17.23
CA ASN A 173 0.38 10.66 16.37
C ASN A 173 -0.25 9.89 15.20
N ALA A 174 -1.54 10.12 14.94
CA ALA A 174 -2.30 9.55 13.83
C ALA A 174 -1.90 10.14 12.46
N GLN A 175 -0.59 10.35 12.23
CA GLN A 175 -0.09 10.98 11.04
C GLN A 175 0.35 9.92 10.03
N SER A 176 -0.07 10.11 8.78
CA SER A 176 0.32 9.32 7.59
C SER A 176 1.82 9.41 7.24
N VAL A 177 2.60 10.15 8.02
CA VAL A 177 4.01 10.45 7.78
C VAL A 177 4.95 9.35 8.30
N LEU A 178 4.46 8.48 9.20
CA LEU A 178 5.26 7.37 9.74
C LEU A 178 5.12 6.13 8.86
N GLU A 179 6.04 5.98 7.92
CA GLU A 179 6.19 4.74 7.14
C GLU A 179 6.51 3.54 8.06
N GLY A 180 5.88 2.40 7.77
CA GLY A 180 6.14 1.16 8.50
C GLY A 180 5.56 1.17 9.91
N SER A 181 4.29 1.58 10.04
CA SER A 181 3.49 1.38 11.25
C SER A 181 2.30 0.46 10.99
N VAL A 182 1.85 -0.27 12.00
CA VAL A 182 0.57 -1.01 12.00
C VAL A 182 -0.29 -0.46 13.13
N THR A 183 -1.53 -0.10 12.80
CA THR A 183 -2.47 0.56 13.72
C THR A 183 -3.76 -0.23 13.81
N PHE A 184 -4.22 -0.47 15.03
CA PHE A 184 -5.47 -1.15 15.32
C PHE A 184 -6.50 -0.11 15.73
N TYR A 185 -7.64 -0.10 15.05
CA TYR A 185 -8.74 0.84 15.28
C TYR A 185 -9.94 0.09 15.87
N ASN A 186 -10.65 0.73 16.81
CA ASN A 186 -11.89 0.18 17.33
C ASN A 186 -13.10 0.70 16.55
N GLY A 187 -13.35 0.15 15.35
CA GLY A 187 -14.50 0.52 14.53
C GLY A 187 -14.35 0.16 13.05
N ASN A 188 -15.17 0.78 12.21
CA ASN A 188 -15.26 0.46 10.78
C ASN A 188 -14.46 1.41 9.85
N ASN A 189 -13.76 2.40 10.41
CA ASN A 189 -12.98 3.38 9.66
C ASN A 189 -11.80 3.88 10.50
N THR A 190 -10.94 4.71 9.91
CA THR A 190 -9.70 5.21 10.54
C THR A 190 -9.87 6.48 11.38
N ASN A 191 -11.07 7.06 11.43
CA ASN A 191 -11.37 8.26 12.23
C ASN A 191 -11.84 7.92 13.66
N VAL A 192 -11.86 6.65 14.02
CA VAL A 192 -12.25 6.15 15.35
C VAL A 192 -11.05 6.05 16.29
N GLU A 193 -11.30 5.67 17.53
CA GLU A 193 -10.27 5.45 18.54
C GLU A 193 -9.23 4.41 18.08
N ILE A 194 -7.95 4.74 18.31
CA ILE A 194 -6.82 3.84 18.12
C ILE A 194 -6.69 2.99 19.38
N LEU A 195 -6.79 1.67 19.23
CA LEU A 195 -6.53 0.71 20.31
C LEU A 195 -5.04 0.58 20.60
N GLU A 196 -4.24 0.45 19.53
CA GLU A 196 -2.80 0.24 19.65
C GLU A 196 -2.11 0.60 18.33
N ARG A 197 -0.86 1.07 18.41
CA ARG A 197 -0.04 1.38 17.24
C ARG A 197 1.40 0.95 17.44
N PHE A 198 1.91 0.17 16.51
CA PHE A 198 3.29 -0.30 16.51
C PHE A 198 4.07 0.37 15.37
N CYS A 199 5.16 1.08 15.70
CA CYS A 199 6.08 1.69 14.72
C CYS A 199 7.51 1.15 14.83
N HIS A 200 7.71 0.08 15.60
CA HIS A 200 9.02 -0.51 15.86
C HIS A 200 8.95 -2.02 15.75
N ASN A 201 10.12 -2.66 15.63
CA ASN A 201 10.21 -4.11 15.60
C ASN A 201 9.63 -4.71 16.88
N LEU A 202 8.83 -5.75 16.71
CA LEU A 202 8.19 -6.44 17.81
C LEU A 202 9.21 -7.39 18.48
N LYS A 203 9.44 -7.20 19.78
CA LYS A 203 10.36 -8.05 20.56
C LYS A 203 9.68 -9.33 21.07
N GLN A 204 8.37 -9.26 21.34
CA GLN A 204 7.56 -10.35 21.87
C GLN A 204 6.13 -10.21 21.32
N PRO A 205 5.40 -11.32 21.13
CA PRO A 205 4.01 -11.29 20.67
C PRO A 205 3.14 -10.35 21.51
N LYS A 206 2.22 -9.65 20.86
CA LYS A 206 1.29 -8.72 21.49
C LYS A 206 -0.15 -9.05 21.11
N ILE A 207 -1.02 -9.00 22.12
CA ILE A 207 -2.45 -9.25 21.95
C ILE A 207 -3.16 -7.90 22.01
N VAL A 208 -4.00 -7.63 21.01
CA VAL A 208 -4.89 -6.48 20.95
C VAL A 208 -6.32 -7.01 20.91
N ILE A 209 -7.21 -6.46 21.74
CA ILE A 209 -8.60 -6.90 21.87
C ILE A 209 -9.50 -5.71 21.58
N SER A 210 -10.58 -5.91 20.81
CA SER A 210 -11.58 -4.86 20.60
C SER A 210 -12.28 -4.52 21.92
N THR A 211 -12.68 -3.26 22.10
CA THR A 211 -13.39 -2.81 23.30
C THR A 211 -14.90 -2.76 23.11
N THR A 212 -15.37 -2.76 21.85
CA THR A 212 -16.77 -2.86 21.49
C THR A 212 -17.08 -4.23 20.91
N GLU A 213 -18.18 -4.82 21.37
CA GLU A 213 -18.84 -5.93 20.70
C GLU A 213 -19.49 -5.46 19.38
N GLN A 214 -19.69 -6.40 18.46
CA GLN A 214 -20.17 -6.13 17.12
C GLN A 214 -21.69 -6.22 16.96
#